data_AF-A0A538SVA0-F1
#
_entry.id   AF-A0A538SVA0-F1
#
_cell.length_a   1.000
_cell.length_b   1.000
_cell.length_c   1.000
_cell.angle_alpha   90.00
_cell.angle_beta   90.00
_cell.angle_gamma   90.00
#
_symmetry.space_group_name_H-M   'P 1'
#
loop_
_entity.id
_entity.type
_entity.pdbx_description
1 polymer ?
#
loop_
_entity_poly.entity_id
_entity_poly.type
_entity_poly.pdbx_seq_one_letter_code
_entity_poly.pdbx_strand_id
1 'polypeptide(L)'
;MTRPVRPVALVLLTACMIYPGITLLWQGLYPLIAGEYFMLVGQTGPWMAIVQKLGLPPVVALAGKAGLGLAWVAGVLGLWAGDGRAYPLALLAAAGSLLHPGGAMVMGVIGLVCLIFFRESEDTIPA
;
A
#
# COMPACT_ATOMS: atom_id res chain seq x y z
N MET A 1 -28.35 -21.89 -4.94
CA MET A 1 -26.91 -21.65 -4.75
C MET A 1 -26.69 -20.15 -4.75
N THR A 2 -26.46 -19.56 -3.58
CA THR A 2 -26.06 -18.15 -3.44
C THR A 2 -24.62 -18.01 -3.90
N ARG A 3 -24.34 -17.06 -4.80
CA ARG A 3 -22.96 -16.76 -5.24
C ARG A 3 -22.10 -16.46 -4.00
N PRO A 4 -20.83 -16.91 -3.95
CA PRO A 4 -19.86 -16.42 -2.99
C PRO A 4 -19.89 -14.89 -2.99
N VAL A 5 -20.36 -14.29 -1.90
CA VAL A 5 -20.22 -12.84 -1.71
C VAL A 5 -18.78 -12.65 -1.31
N ARG A 6 -18.00 -11.98 -2.17
CA ARG A 6 -16.59 -11.71 -1.89
C ARG A 6 -16.49 -10.82 -0.63
N PRO A 7 -15.46 -11.00 0.21
CA PRO A 7 -15.30 -10.24 1.44
C PRO A 7 -15.31 -8.73 1.18
N VAL A 8 -16.17 -7.98 1.88
CA VAL A 8 -16.24 -6.50 1.70
C VAL A 8 -14.88 -5.87 2.01
N ALA A 9 -14.15 -6.43 2.97
CA ALA A 9 -12.79 -6.03 3.32
C ALA A 9 -11.83 -6.13 2.11
N LEU A 10 -11.90 -7.18 1.30
CA LEU A 10 -11.05 -7.35 0.12
C LEU A 10 -11.35 -6.30 -0.96
N VAL A 11 -12.61 -5.91 -1.13
CA VAL A 11 -12.99 -4.84 -2.07
C VAL A 11 -12.42 -3.50 -1.62
N LEU A 12 -12.53 -3.18 -0.32
CA LEU A 12 -11.96 -1.96 0.26
C LEU A 12 -10.42 -1.96 0.19
N LEU A 13 -9.79 -3.10 0.47
CA LEU A 13 -8.34 -3.27 0.32
C LEU A 13 -7.89 -3.12 -1.14
N THR A 14 -8.73 -3.50 -2.11
CA THR A 14 -8.45 -3.25 -3.54
C THR A 14 -8.48 -1.77 -3.87
N ALA A 15 -9.41 -1.00 -3.31
CA ALA A 15 -9.38 0.46 -3.45
C ALA A 15 -8.13 1.06 -2.80
N CYS A 16 -7.70 0.52 -1.65
CA CYS A 16 -6.44 0.89 -1.00
C CYS A 16 -5.21 0.43 -1.80
N MET A 17 -5.28 -0.63 -2.60
CA MET A 17 -4.20 -0.99 -3.51
C MET A 17 -4.14 -0.02 -4.69
N ILE A 18 -5.29 0.32 -5.28
CA ILE A 18 -5.36 1.15 -6.48
C ILE A 18 -4.96 2.59 -6.18
N TYR A 19 -5.51 3.19 -5.13
CA TYR A 19 -5.26 4.60 -4.86
C TYR A 19 -3.84 4.84 -4.30
N PRO A 20 -3.50 4.51 -3.03
CA PRO A 20 -2.14 4.73 -2.55
C PRO A 20 -1.12 3.75 -3.13
N GLY A 21 -1.45 2.48 -3.37
CA GLY A 21 -0.48 1.49 -3.85
C GLY A 21 0.08 1.84 -5.24
N ILE A 22 -0.78 2.04 -6.25
CA ILE A 22 -0.34 2.40 -7.61
C ILE A 22 0.27 3.81 -7.64
N THR A 23 -0.28 4.77 -6.89
CA THR A 23 0.29 6.13 -6.87
C THR A 23 1.67 6.16 -6.23
N LEU A 24 1.91 5.43 -5.14
CA LEU A 24 3.23 5.34 -4.51
C LEU A 24 4.23 4.59 -5.40
N LEU A 25 3.77 3.52 -6.05
CA LEU A 25 4.58 2.78 -7.03
C LEU A 25 5.01 3.69 -8.17
N TRP A 26 4.06 4.41 -8.77
CA TRP A 26 4.32 5.34 -9.86
C TRP A 26 5.25 6.47 -9.42
N GLN A 27 4.98 7.12 -8.29
CA GLN A 27 5.82 8.21 -7.78
C GLN A 27 7.26 7.76 -7.49
N GLY A 28 7.45 6.54 -7.00
CA GLY A 28 8.78 6.00 -6.73
C GLY A 28 9.55 5.64 -7.99
N LEU A 29 8.87 5.11 -9.01
CA LEU A 29 9.47 4.69 -10.28
C LEU A 29 9.61 5.83 -11.30
N TYR A 30 8.80 6.88 -11.21
CA TYR A 30 8.76 7.97 -12.19
C TYR A 30 10.13 8.59 -12.50
N PRO A 31 11.01 8.88 -11.51
CA PRO A 31 12.33 9.46 -11.80
C PRO A 31 13.25 8.54 -12.60
N LEU A 32 13.06 7.21 -12.50
CA LEU A 32 13.81 6.23 -13.29
C LEU A 32 13.34 6.20 -14.76
N ILE A 33 12.08 6.51 -15.02
CA ILE A 33 11.45 6.43 -16.35
C ILE A 33 11.55 7.77 -17.08
N ALA A 34 11.22 8.86 -16.40
CA ALA A 34 11.09 10.20 -16.98
C ALA A 34 12.34 11.06 -16.84
N GLY A 35 13.31 10.65 -16.02
CA GLY A 35 14.52 11.45 -15.73
C GLY A 35 14.27 12.68 -14.84
N GLU A 36 13.03 12.91 -14.41
CA GLU A 36 12.62 14.04 -13.57
C GLU A 36 11.84 13.56 -12.34
N TYR A 37 11.86 14.36 -11.26
CA TYR A 37 11.07 14.05 -10.07
C TYR A 37 9.59 14.36 -10.31
N PHE A 38 8.71 13.46 -9.87
CA PHE A 38 7.26 13.64 -10.00
C PHE A 38 6.78 14.79 -9.11
N MET A 39 6.49 15.97 -9.65
CA MET A 39 6.08 17.12 -8.83
C MET A 39 4.60 17.05 -8.41
N LEU A 40 4.32 16.30 -7.35
CA LEU A 40 3.08 16.42 -6.56
C LEU A 40 3.35 17.22 -5.28
N VAL A 41 2.54 18.24 -5.02
CA VAL A 41 2.56 19.00 -3.75
C VAL A 41 2.41 18.02 -2.58
N GLY A 42 3.44 17.93 -1.72
CA GLY A 42 3.51 16.94 -0.61
C GLY A 42 4.54 15.82 -0.77
N GLN A 43 5.32 15.81 -1.86
CA GLN A 43 6.39 14.84 -2.12
C GLN A 43 7.44 14.72 -0.99
N THR A 44 7.75 15.82 -0.31
CA THR A 44 8.65 15.93 0.85
C THR A 44 7.95 15.58 2.15
N GLY A 45 7.34 14.40 2.20
CA GLY A 45 6.76 13.86 3.44
C GLY A 45 7.81 13.49 4.49
N PRO A 46 7.38 12.97 5.66
CA PRO A 46 8.25 12.52 6.75
C PRO A 46 9.40 11.61 6.30
N TRP A 47 9.17 10.79 5.27
CA TRP A 47 10.17 9.91 4.68
C TRP A 47 11.38 10.63 4.11
N MET A 48 11.14 11.79 3.48
CA MET A 48 12.21 12.57 2.92
C MET A 48 13.04 13.26 4.01
N ALA A 49 12.38 13.72 5.07
CA ALA A 49 13.05 14.26 6.25
C ALA A 49 13.90 13.20 6.98
N ILE A 50 13.44 11.95 7.07
CA ILE A 50 14.18 10.85 7.69
C ILE A 50 15.43 10.51 6.85
N VAL A 51 15.28 10.34 5.55
CA VAL A 51 16.41 10.02 4.64
C VAL A 51 17.45 11.14 4.66
N GLN A 52 17.04 12.41 4.67
CA GLN A 52 17.96 13.54 4.80
C GLN A 52 18.67 13.57 6.16
N LYS A 53 17.95 13.33 7.28
CA LYS A 53 18.57 13.26 8.62
C LYS A 53 19.60 12.14 8.75
N LEU A 54 19.42 11.05 8.01
CA LEU A 54 20.33 9.92 7.98
C LEU A 54 21.48 10.09 6.98
N GLY A 55 21.57 11.24 6.28
CA GLY A 55 22.59 11.48 5.25
C GLY A 55 22.47 10.57 4.03
N LEU A 56 21.30 9.96 3.82
CA LEU A 56 21.05 9.02 2.74
C LEU A 56 20.62 9.76 1.45
N PRO A 57 20.93 9.20 0.27
CA PRO A 57 20.55 9.83 -0.99
C PRO A 57 19.03 9.80 -1.20
N PRO A 58 18.43 10.82 -1.85
CA PRO A 58 16.98 10.92 -2.06
C PRO A 58 16.33 9.71 -2.76
N VAL A 59 17.11 9.00 -3.57
CA VAL A 59 16.69 7.74 -4.22
C VAL A 59 16.19 6.69 -3.22
N VAL A 60 16.67 6.70 -1.98
CA VAL A 60 16.25 5.75 -0.93
C VAL A 60 14.79 5.98 -0.55
N ALA A 61 14.35 7.24 -0.45
CA ALA A 61 12.95 7.54 -0.15
C ALA A 61 12.03 7.15 -1.32
N LEU A 62 12.50 7.31 -2.56
CA LEU A 62 11.78 6.92 -3.77
C LEU A 62 11.66 5.39 -3.87
N ALA A 63 12.74 4.66 -3.62
CA ALA A 63 12.74 3.21 -3.55
C ALA A 63 11.80 2.71 -2.44
N GLY A 64 11.76 3.40 -1.29
CA GLY A 64 10.80 3.13 -0.23
C GLY A 64 9.34 3.28 -0.67
N LYS A 65 9.01 4.35 -1.41
CA LYS A 65 7.66 4.53 -1.99
C LYS A 65 7.31 3.43 -2.98
N ALA A 66 8.24 3.10 -3.89
CA ALA A 66 8.04 2.04 -4.87
C ALA A 66 7.83 0.68 -4.19
N GLY A 67 8.67 0.34 -3.21
CA GLY A 67 8.56 -0.89 -2.43
C GLY A 67 7.24 -0.99 -1.66
N LEU A 68 6.76 0.11 -1.09
CA LEU A 68 5.47 0.14 -0.41
C LEU A 68 4.30 -0.04 -1.38
N GLY A 69 4.37 0.58 -2.57
CA GLY A 69 3.40 0.37 -3.63
C GLY A 69 3.36 -1.09 -4.10
N LEU A 70 4.53 -1.72 -4.26
CA LEU A 70 4.63 -3.15 -4.56
C LEU A 70 4.06 -4.01 -3.43
N ALA A 71 4.29 -3.67 -2.17
CA ALA A 71 3.74 -4.39 -1.03
C ALA A 71 2.20 -4.34 -1.00
N TRP A 72 1.61 -3.19 -1.36
CA TRP A 72 0.16 -3.07 -1.56
C TRP A 72 -0.35 -4.00 -2.66
N VAL A 73 0.30 -3.97 -3.83
CA VAL A 73 -0.10 -4.77 -4.98
C VAL A 73 0.04 -6.26 -4.71
N ALA A 74 1.22 -6.70 -4.25
CA ALA A 74 1.48 -8.10 -3.94
C ALA A 74 0.63 -8.60 -2.77
N GLY A 75 0.47 -7.79 -1.71
CA GLY A 75 -0.33 -8.12 -0.55
C GLY A 75 -1.80 -8.34 -0.92
N VAL A 76 -2.41 -7.38 -1.62
CA VAL A 76 -3.84 -7.46 -1.95
C VAL A 76 -4.14 -8.49 -3.02
N LEU A 77 -3.30 -8.62 -4.05
CA LEU A 77 -3.47 -9.67 -5.06
C LEU A 77 -3.25 -11.07 -4.46
N GLY A 78 -2.30 -11.24 -3.54
CA GLY A 78 -2.10 -12.49 -2.83
C GLY A 78 -3.30 -12.85 -1.93
N LEU A 79 -3.89 -11.87 -1.24
CA LEU A 79 -5.13 -12.08 -0.48
C LEU A 79 -6.31 -12.44 -1.40
N TRP A 80 -6.41 -11.85 -2.59
CA TRP A 80 -7.39 -12.27 -3.60
C TRP A 80 -7.18 -13.71 -4.09
N ALA A 81 -5.94 -14.19 -4.12
CA ALA A 81 -5.59 -15.57 -4.49
C ALA A 81 -5.77 -16.57 -3.33
N GLY A 82 -6.21 -16.11 -2.15
CA GLY A 82 -6.33 -16.96 -0.96
C GLY A 82 -5.00 -17.28 -0.28
N ASP A 83 -3.91 -16.58 -0.61
CA ASP A 83 -2.61 -16.78 0.04
C ASP A 83 -2.53 -15.98 1.35
N GLY A 84 -2.70 -16.66 2.48
CA GLY A 84 -2.57 -16.07 3.80
C GLY A 84 -1.18 -15.48 4.09
N ARG A 85 -0.14 -15.88 3.35
CA ARG A 85 1.22 -15.31 3.48
C ARG A 85 1.34 -13.90 2.90
N ALA A 86 0.34 -13.44 2.14
CA ALA A 86 0.27 -12.08 1.62
C ALA A 86 -0.21 -11.06 2.67
N TYR A 87 -0.81 -11.53 3.79
CA TYR A 87 -1.33 -10.68 4.84
C TYR A 87 -0.27 -9.75 5.46
N PRO A 88 0.93 -10.21 5.87
CA PRO A 88 1.97 -9.34 6.41
C PRO A 88 2.40 -8.25 5.42
N LEU A 89 2.38 -8.54 4.10
CA LEU A 89 2.72 -7.55 3.07
C LEU A 89 1.65 -6.44 3.01
N ALA A 90 0.37 -6.81 3.01
CA ALA A 90 -0.72 -5.83 3.05
C ALA A 90 -0.70 -5.00 4.35
N LEU A 91 -0.37 -5.62 5.48
CA LEU A 91 -0.27 -4.95 6.77
C LEU A 91 0.89 -3.95 6.81
N LEU A 92 2.07 -4.35 6.32
CA LEU A 92 3.24 -3.48 6.19
C LEU A 92 2.96 -2.31 5.24
N ALA A 93 2.28 -2.57 4.12
CA ALA A 93 1.90 -1.54 3.17
C ALA A 93 0.93 -0.53 3.78
N ALA A 94 -0.07 -0.99 4.53
CA ALA A 94 -1.03 -0.14 5.23
C ALA A 94 -0.36 0.70 6.33
N ALA A 95 0.50 0.08 7.15
CA ALA A 95 1.25 0.78 8.19
C ALA A 95 2.24 1.81 7.61
N GLY A 96 3.01 1.44 6.59
CA GLY A 96 3.95 2.39 5.98
C GLY A 96 3.25 3.49 5.17
N SER A 97 2.01 3.27 4.73
CA SER A 97 1.18 4.33 4.11
C SER A 97 0.87 5.47 5.08
N LEU A 98 0.90 5.21 6.40
CA LEU A 98 0.72 6.25 7.42
C LEU A 98 1.87 7.29 7.43
N LEU A 99 3.04 6.92 6.89
CA LEU A 99 4.18 7.82 6.76
C LEU A 99 4.07 8.73 5.53
N HIS A 100 3.02 8.59 4.73
CA HIS A 100 2.76 9.37 3.53
C HIS A 100 1.50 10.24 3.72
N PRO A 101 1.65 11.55 4.01
CA PRO A 101 0.53 12.41 4.36
C PRO A 101 -0.50 12.57 3.21
N GLY A 102 -1.71 12.99 3.58
CA GLY A 102 -2.82 13.19 2.65
C GLY A 102 -3.60 11.90 2.41
N GLY A 103 -3.97 11.63 1.16
CA GLY A 103 -4.84 10.51 0.82
C GLY A 103 -4.23 9.14 1.10
N ALA A 104 -2.89 8.99 1.04
CA ALA A 104 -2.24 7.72 1.34
C ALA A 104 -2.36 7.33 2.82
N MET A 105 -2.18 8.29 3.73
CA MET A 105 -2.39 8.08 5.17
C MET A 105 -3.83 7.64 5.48
N VAL A 106 -4.84 8.30 4.90
CA VAL A 106 -6.26 7.96 5.11
C VAL A 106 -6.54 6.53 4.65
N MET A 107 -6.06 6.16 3.47
CA MET A 107 -6.23 4.81 2.94
C MET A 107 -5.41 3.76 3.71
N GLY A 108 -4.25 4.15 4.27
CA GLY A 108 -3.49 3.32 5.20
C GLY A 108 -4.28 2.99 6.46
N VAL A 109 -4.95 3.98 7.06
CA VAL A 109 -5.84 3.75 8.21
C VAL A 109 -7.00 2.82 7.85
N ILE A 110 -7.68 3.07 6.72
CA ILE A 110 -8.78 2.22 6.25
C ILE A 110 -8.29 0.78 6.01
N GLY A 111 -7.13 0.62 5.38
CA GLY A 111 -6.49 -0.67 5.15
C GLY A 111 -6.19 -1.42 6.45
N LEU A 112 -5.62 -0.74 7.46
CA LEU A 112 -5.39 -1.31 8.78
C LEU A 112 -6.70 -1.75 9.44
N VAL A 113 -7.74 -0.93 9.36
CA VAL A 113 -9.06 -1.29 9.91
C VAL A 113 -9.60 -2.56 9.23
N CYS A 114 -9.49 -2.66 7.91
CA CYS A 114 -9.90 -3.83 7.14
C CYS A 114 -9.10 -5.09 7.54
N LEU A 115 -7.79 -4.97 7.70
CA LEU A 115 -6.91 -6.11 8.02
C LEU A 115 -7.06 -6.58 9.47
N ILE A 116 -7.25 -5.66 10.42
CA ILE A 116 -7.28 -5.97 11.85
C ILE A 116 -8.67 -6.39 12.32
N PHE A 117 -9.72 -5.66 11.94
CA PHE A 117 -11.07 -5.84 12.50
C PHE A 117 -12.01 -6.64 11.59
N PHE A 118 -11.81 -6.57 10.28
CA PHE A 118 -12.62 -7.32 9.31
C PHE A 118 -11.93 -8.57 8.80
N ARG A 119 -11.09 -9.19 9.66
CA ARG A 119 -10.49 -10.49 9.39
C ARG A 119 -11.60 -11.54 9.34
N GLU A 120 -12.09 -11.84 8.15
CA GLU A 120 -13.00 -12.96 7.94
C GLU A 120 -12.26 -14.26 8.26
N SER A 121 -12.91 -15.15 9.03
CA SER A 121 -12.39 -16.47 9.35
C SER A 121 -12.17 -17.26 8.06
N GLU A 122 -11.16 -18.14 8.03
CA GLU A 122 -10.98 -19.09 6.91
C GLU A 122 -12.24 -19.94 6.68
N ASP A 123 -13.09 -20.10 7.70
CA ASP A 123 -14.39 -20.79 7.60
C ASP A 123 -15.43 -20.08 6.71
N THR A 124 -15.22 -18.80 6.39
CA THR A 124 -16.16 -17.95 5.66
C THR A 124 -15.81 -17.75 4.18
N ILE A 125 -14.68 -18.27 3.72
CA ILE A 125 -14.24 -18.15 2.33
C ILE A 125 -14.62 -19.44 1.59
N PRO A 126 -15.71 -19.47 0.80
CA PRO A 126 -16.04 -20.66 0.00
C PRO A 126 -14.98 -20.84 -1.10
N ALA A 127 -14.50 -22.08 -1.22
CA ALA A 127 -13.55 -22.55 -2.23
C ALA A 127 -14.02 -22.30 -3.67
#